data_AF-A0A965NV73-F1
#
_entry.id   AF-A0A965NV73-F1
#
_cell.length_a   1.000
_cell.length_b   1.000
_cell.length_c   1.000
_cell.angle_alpha   90.00
_cell.angle_beta   90.00
_cell.angle_gamma   90.00
#
_symmetry.space_group_name_H-M   'P 1'
#
loop_
_entity.id
_entity.type
_entity.pdbx_description
1 polymer ?
#
loop_
_entity_poly.entity_id
_entity_poly.type
_entity_poly.pdbx_seq_one_letter_code
_entity_poly.pdbx_strand_id
1 'polypeptide(L)'
;RREAQPVDPLGLGPRAPAFGKTLGDCALLLTIAALGLVYPLHQLGTAAIELLLQALLLWALATAPETPKRAGLQVACIVGASLLTQGIGLALTQFVSVVCVLLWVQPLRRIAGEFLPRGILTLVGLIVVWLTVTSVMLPGERIAQWWHLGILGTAPPSDVPIHLAVLQNVEPWLRESLWRWWPIWPIAIFGLLSIRQTRLSRSPHWSIPIVLSAVAVLLGLLGPSHWKVQHIAPIVPLAMIAAFSLLSLPRPIVNLVDWLAVTLFTGVGIFVWLYWTALNFGVPAPLAAKVPLRVPGITGNANFYEIIIGLLATVAWIALVLWRIRRGEPRLWRPVTLSSGGVLLLWSLLTTLWLPAIDRLQGQRLLVTALEQGWLQAASLKLGISPERLEQTVMTSRQDLPLTACIGPSAQSVAFDAMAIATSRLPISSSAACLWRLGIVGGSDRETANMAVGQQWKIVWQSNAEDRRGRQRYLLLERIQ
;
A
#
# COMPACT_ATOMS: atom_id res chain seq x y z
N ARG A 1 25.31 13.08 -14.35
CA ARG A 1 26.19 14.25 -14.60
C ARG A 1 27.61 13.94 -14.11
N ARG A 2 28.66 14.59 -14.65
CA ARG A 2 30.05 14.36 -14.22
C ARG A 2 30.26 14.62 -12.71
N GLU A 3 29.52 15.59 -12.17
CA GLU A 3 29.51 15.93 -10.73
C GLU A 3 29.06 14.80 -9.79
N ALA A 4 28.39 13.76 -10.32
CA ALA A 4 27.93 12.61 -9.53
C ALA A 4 28.89 11.41 -9.62
N GLN A 5 29.94 11.51 -10.43
CA GLN A 5 30.95 10.45 -10.52
C GLN A 5 31.98 10.62 -9.42
N PRO A 6 32.50 9.52 -8.84
CA PRO A 6 33.70 9.58 -8.02
C PRO A 6 34.85 10.24 -8.79
N VAL A 7 35.72 10.96 -8.08
CA VAL A 7 36.90 11.56 -8.69
C VAL A 7 37.79 10.45 -9.22
N ASP A 8 37.96 10.42 -10.54
CA ASP A 8 38.79 9.46 -11.25
C ASP A 8 39.95 10.21 -11.94
N PRO A 9 41.08 10.40 -11.24
CA PRO A 9 42.20 11.16 -11.77
C PRO A 9 42.91 10.48 -12.94
N LEU A 10 42.71 9.17 -13.13
CA LEU A 10 43.35 8.38 -14.19
C LEU A 10 42.43 8.16 -15.40
N GLY A 11 41.14 8.47 -15.29
CA GLY A 11 40.16 8.29 -16.37
C GLY A 11 39.93 6.84 -16.77
N LEU A 12 40.29 5.88 -15.90
CA LEU A 12 40.13 4.44 -16.12
C LEU A 12 38.70 3.95 -15.83
N GLY A 13 37.91 4.79 -15.18
CA GLY A 13 36.54 4.52 -14.77
C GLY A 13 35.51 4.64 -15.90
N PRO A 14 34.28 4.13 -15.66
CA PRO A 14 33.22 4.17 -16.66
C PRO A 14 32.80 5.60 -17.01
N ARG A 15 32.45 5.81 -18.29
CA ARG A 15 31.87 7.09 -18.75
C ARG A 15 30.60 7.44 -17.97
N ALA A 16 30.32 8.75 -17.82
CA ALA A 16 29.17 9.25 -17.06
C ALA A 16 27.81 8.59 -17.39
N PRO A 17 27.46 8.31 -18.66
CA PRO A 17 26.20 7.63 -18.98
C PRO A 17 26.17 6.17 -18.51
N ALA A 18 27.28 5.43 -18.63
CA ALA A 18 27.35 4.04 -18.20
C ALA A 18 27.27 3.94 -16.67
N PHE A 19 27.98 4.81 -15.95
CA PHE A 19 27.89 4.93 -14.50
C PHE A 19 26.45 5.25 -14.04
N GLY A 20 25.81 6.23 -14.69
CA GLY A 20 24.42 6.59 -14.39
C GLY A 20 23.43 5.45 -14.62
N LYS A 21 23.60 4.67 -15.71
CA LYS A 21 22.78 3.48 -15.98
C LYS A 21 22.93 2.43 -14.88
N THR A 22 24.17 2.09 -14.52
CA THR A 22 24.44 1.12 -13.43
C THR A 22 23.82 1.56 -12.11
N LEU A 23 23.87 2.85 -11.80
CA LEU A 23 23.26 3.37 -10.59
C LEU A 23 21.72 3.34 -10.64
N GLY A 24 21.15 3.63 -11.81
CA GLY A 24 19.71 3.48 -12.06
C GLY A 24 19.25 2.03 -11.89
N ASP A 25 20.01 1.06 -12.41
CA ASP A 25 19.74 -0.37 -12.23
C ASP A 25 19.78 -0.75 -10.75
N CYS A 26 20.78 -0.27 -9.99
CA CYS A 26 20.84 -0.47 -8.54
C CYS A 26 19.62 0.10 -7.82
N ALA A 27 19.20 1.33 -8.15
CA ALA A 27 18.04 1.97 -7.53
C ALA A 27 16.74 1.20 -7.83
N LEU A 28 16.56 0.74 -9.09
CA LEU A 28 15.43 -0.09 -9.48
C LEU A 28 15.41 -1.41 -8.71
N LEU A 29 16.53 -2.13 -8.65
CA LEU A 29 16.63 -3.39 -7.91
C LEU A 29 16.38 -3.18 -6.41
N LEU A 30 16.85 -2.07 -5.82
CA LEU A 30 16.58 -1.72 -4.43
C LEU A 30 15.08 -1.45 -4.20
N THR A 31 14.43 -0.74 -5.13
CA THR A 31 12.97 -0.54 -5.08
C THR A 31 12.23 -1.88 -5.16
N ILE A 32 12.60 -2.78 -6.08
CA ILE A 32 11.99 -4.12 -6.18
C ILE A 32 12.22 -4.94 -4.90
N ALA A 33 13.39 -4.80 -4.26
CA ALA A 33 13.71 -5.48 -3.02
C ALA A 33 12.92 -4.94 -1.80
N ALA A 34 12.23 -3.80 -1.92
CA ALA A 34 11.46 -3.23 -0.82
C ALA A 34 10.26 -4.11 -0.46
N LEU A 35 10.34 -4.82 0.67
CA LEU A 35 9.29 -5.75 1.12
C LEU A 35 7.92 -5.07 1.25
N GLY A 36 7.90 -3.78 1.60
CA GLY A 36 6.68 -3.01 1.77
C GLY A 36 5.90 -2.72 0.50
N LEU A 37 6.49 -2.94 -0.69
CA LEU A 37 5.81 -2.74 -1.96
C LEU A 37 5.05 -3.98 -2.42
N VAL A 38 5.48 -5.16 -1.99
CA VAL A 38 4.95 -6.44 -2.49
C VAL A 38 3.44 -6.51 -2.34
N TYR A 39 2.93 -6.25 -1.13
CA TYR A 39 1.50 -6.34 -0.89
C TYR A 39 0.70 -5.18 -1.53
N PRO A 40 1.03 -3.88 -1.31
CA PRO A 40 0.23 -2.78 -1.85
C PRO A 40 0.18 -2.72 -3.38
N LEU A 41 1.24 -3.13 -4.09
CA LEU A 41 1.27 -3.10 -5.56
C LEU A 41 0.41 -4.20 -6.22
N HIS A 42 0.05 -5.25 -5.47
CA HIS A 42 -0.74 -6.38 -5.98
C HIS A 42 -2.16 -6.42 -5.41
N GLN A 43 -2.60 -5.34 -4.79
CA GLN A 43 -3.99 -5.13 -4.42
C GLN A 43 -4.63 -4.09 -5.31
N LEU A 44 -5.94 -4.22 -5.51
CA LEU A 44 -6.74 -3.15 -6.08
C LEU A 44 -6.68 -1.95 -5.13
N GLY A 45 -5.93 -0.94 -5.53
CA GLY A 45 -5.64 0.23 -4.71
C GLY A 45 -4.81 1.24 -5.48
N THR A 46 -4.42 2.29 -4.79
CA THR A 46 -3.79 3.46 -5.41
C THR A 46 -2.26 3.44 -5.26
N ALA A 47 -1.68 2.46 -4.57
CA ALA A 47 -0.26 2.40 -4.25
C ALA A 47 0.67 2.38 -5.48
N ALA A 48 0.25 1.74 -6.58
CA ALA A 48 1.04 1.73 -7.82
C ALA A 48 1.15 3.13 -8.46
N ILE A 49 0.05 3.89 -8.42
CA ILE A 49 0.01 5.27 -8.90
C ILE A 49 0.86 6.17 -7.99
N GLU A 50 0.81 5.96 -6.68
CA GLU A 50 1.70 6.68 -5.75
C GLU A 50 3.17 6.47 -6.11
N LEU A 51 3.60 5.21 -6.27
CA LEU A 51 4.99 4.90 -6.59
C LEU A 51 5.44 5.55 -7.90
N LEU A 52 4.57 5.52 -8.92
CA LEU A 52 4.78 6.20 -10.19
C LEU A 52 4.92 7.72 -10.01
N LEU A 53 3.99 8.36 -9.29
CA LEU A 53 4.00 9.81 -9.08
C LEU A 53 5.25 10.25 -8.30
N GLN A 54 5.70 9.46 -7.35
CA GLN A 54 6.93 9.74 -6.61
C GLN A 54 8.20 9.58 -7.47
N ALA A 55 8.23 8.59 -8.36
CA ALA A 55 9.31 8.45 -9.34
C ALA A 55 9.33 9.58 -10.37
N LEU A 56 8.15 9.99 -10.87
CA LEU A 56 8.01 11.13 -11.76
C LEU A 56 8.41 12.45 -11.08
N LEU A 57 8.09 12.62 -9.79
CA LEU A 57 8.50 13.80 -9.02
C LEU A 57 10.02 13.89 -8.92
N LEU A 58 10.67 12.78 -8.55
CA LEU A 58 12.13 12.72 -8.48
C LEU A 58 12.77 13.00 -9.85
N TRP A 59 12.21 12.45 -10.92
CA TRP A 59 12.66 12.70 -12.29
C TRP A 59 12.50 14.16 -12.70
N ALA A 60 11.32 14.75 -12.49
CA ALA A 60 11.04 16.15 -12.85
C ALA A 60 11.97 17.12 -12.12
N LEU A 61 12.24 16.88 -10.82
CA LEU A 61 13.19 17.67 -10.03
C LEU A 61 14.64 17.47 -10.49
N ALA A 62 15.02 16.26 -10.92
CA ALA A 62 16.35 15.99 -11.44
C ALA A 62 16.61 16.72 -12.78
N THR A 63 15.59 16.84 -13.64
CA THR A 63 15.68 17.55 -14.93
C THR A 63 15.43 19.07 -14.82
N ALA A 64 14.92 19.53 -13.67
CA ALA A 64 14.53 20.93 -13.48
C ALA A 64 15.63 21.96 -13.81
N PRO A 65 16.92 21.76 -13.49
CA PRO A 65 17.97 22.73 -13.83
C PRO A 65 18.20 22.91 -15.34
N GLU A 66 17.80 21.94 -16.16
CA GLU A 66 17.95 21.99 -17.63
C GLU A 66 16.69 22.53 -18.30
N THR A 67 15.51 22.21 -17.76
CA THR A 67 14.22 22.63 -18.33
C THR A 67 13.28 23.18 -17.24
N PRO A 68 13.60 24.33 -16.62
CA PRO A 68 12.90 24.81 -15.42
C PRO A 68 11.42 25.08 -15.68
N LYS A 69 11.11 25.61 -16.87
CA LYS A 69 9.75 25.88 -17.34
C LYS A 69 8.90 24.61 -17.41
N ARG A 70 9.44 23.54 -18.01
CA ARG A 70 8.76 22.26 -18.17
C ARG A 70 8.64 21.52 -16.83
N ALA A 71 9.68 21.57 -16.02
CA ALA A 71 9.67 20.95 -14.70
C ALA A 71 8.63 21.58 -13.77
N GLY A 72 8.42 22.90 -13.82
CA GLY A 72 7.36 23.57 -13.06
C GLY A 72 5.97 23.03 -13.41
N LEU A 73 5.66 22.90 -14.71
CA LEU A 73 4.42 22.29 -15.20
C LEU A 73 4.28 20.85 -14.74
N GLN A 74 5.33 20.03 -14.93
CA GLN A 74 5.32 18.61 -14.57
C GLN A 74 5.10 18.39 -13.08
N VAL A 75 5.83 19.11 -12.23
CA VAL A 75 5.69 19.01 -10.76
C VAL A 75 4.29 19.40 -10.31
N ALA A 76 3.70 20.46 -10.88
CA ALA A 76 2.32 20.85 -10.58
C ALA A 76 1.30 19.78 -10.99
N CYS A 77 1.45 19.19 -12.18
CA CYS A 77 0.60 18.07 -12.62
C CYS A 77 0.76 16.84 -11.73
N ILE A 78 1.97 16.53 -11.27
CA ILE A 78 2.24 15.39 -10.38
C ILE A 78 1.60 15.62 -9.01
N VAL A 79 1.79 16.80 -8.40
CA VAL A 79 1.17 17.14 -7.10
C VAL A 79 -0.35 17.16 -7.21
N GLY A 80 -0.90 17.70 -8.30
CA GLY A 80 -2.33 17.65 -8.57
C GLY A 80 -2.86 16.22 -8.74
N ALA A 81 -2.17 15.37 -9.49
CA ALA A 81 -2.54 13.96 -9.63
C ALA A 81 -2.45 13.20 -8.30
N SER A 82 -1.46 13.51 -7.45
CA SER A 82 -1.36 12.95 -6.10
C SER A 82 -2.54 13.36 -5.23
N LEU A 83 -3.00 14.61 -5.31
CA LEU A 83 -4.18 15.09 -4.60
C LEU A 83 -5.44 14.32 -5.02
N LEU A 84 -5.61 14.12 -6.32
CA LEU A 84 -6.79 13.46 -6.89
C LEU A 84 -6.81 11.94 -6.66
N THR A 85 -5.64 11.31 -6.54
CA THR A 85 -5.55 9.84 -6.44
C THR A 85 -5.32 9.35 -5.02
N GLN A 86 -4.54 10.07 -4.21
CA GLN A 86 -4.16 9.68 -2.84
C GLN A 86 -4.74 10.60 -1.76
N GLY A 87 -5.31 11.74 -2.14
CA GLY A 87 -5.79 12.75 -1.22
C GLY A 87 -4.70 13.73 -0.75
N ILE A 88 -5.06 14.52 0.26
CA ILE A 88 -4.25 15.67 0.68
C ILE A 88 -2.90 15.28 1.28
N GLY A 89 -2.80 14.15 1.98
CA GLY A 89 -1.58 13.76 2.70
C GLY A 89 -0.35 13.66 1.80
N LEU A 90 -0.45 12.94 0.67
CA LEU A 90 0.66 12.84 -0.28
C LEU A 90 0.91 14.16 -1.02
N ALA A 91 -0.16 14.83 -1.46
CA ALA A 91 -0.05 16.09 -2.19
C ALA A 91 0.68 17.16 -1.35
N LEU A 92 0.32 17.29 -0.07
CA LEU A 92 0.97 18.17 0.87
C LEU A 92 2.42 17.75 1.10
N THR A 93 2.69 16.46 1.24
CA THR A 93 4.05 15.93 1.40
C THR A 93 4.94 16.30 0.23
N GLN A 94 4.46 16.11 -1.00
CA GLN A 94 5.19 16.46 -2.21
C GLN A 94 5.34 17.97 -2.37
N PHE A 95 4.30 18.75 -2.06
CA PHE A 95 4.33 20.21 -2.10
C PHE A 95 5.39 20.78 -1.16
N VAL A 96 5.36 20.38 0.12
CA VAL A 96 6.35 20.78 1.12
C VAL A 96 7.76 20.34 0.68
N SER A 97 7.89 19.13 0.14
CA SER A 97 9.18 18.65 -0.37
C SER A 97 9.73 19.53 -1.49
N VAL A 98 8.89 19.92 -2.45
CA VAL A 98 9.27 20.81 -3.56
C VAL A 98 9.68 22.19 -3.03
N VAL A 99 8.94 22.75 -2.09
CA VAL A 99 9.29 24.03 -1.44
C VAL A 99 10.64 23.92 -0.75
N CYS A 100 10.87 22.90 0.08
CA CYS A 100 12.15 22.67 0.76
C CYS A 100 13.30 22.49 -0.24
N VAL A 101 13.07 21.78 -1.34
CA VAL A 101 14.08 21.59 -2.41
C VAL A 101 14.42 22.94 -3.07
N LEU A 102 13.44 23.75 -3.43
CA LEU A 102 13.66 25.07 -4.06
C LEU A 102 14.38 26.05 -3.12
N LEU A 103 14.18 25.93 -1.80
CA LEU A 103 14.84 26.79 -0.80
C LEU A 103 16.28 26.34 -0.49
N TRP A 104 16.52 25.04 -0.37
CA TRP A 104 17.78 24.50 0.15
C TRP A 104 18.78 24.05 -0.93
N VAL A 105 18.31 23.56 -2.09
CA VAL A 105 19.18 22.99 -3.14
C VAL A 105 19.62 24.09 -4.10
N GLN A 106 20.91 24.46 -4.09
CA GLN A 106 21.41 25.65 -4.81
C GLN A 106 21.07 25.67 -6.31
N PRO A 107 21.24 24.58 -7.08
CA PRO A 107 20.85 24.56 -8.50
C PRO A 107 19.36 24.83 -8.72
N LEU A 108 18.49 24.33 -7.83
CA LEU A 108 17.04 24.49 -7.95
C LEU A 108 16.57 25.86 -7.46
N ARG A 109 17.25 26.44 -6.47
CA ARG A 109 17.00 27.81 -6.03
C ARG A 109 17.25 28.85 -7.13
N ARG A 110 18.27 28.63 -7.96
CA ARG A 110 18.63 29.55 -9.06
C ARG A 110 17.58 29.60 -10.17
N ILE A 111 16.85 28.51 -10.38
CA ILE A 111 15.80 28.42 -11.41
C ILE A 111 14.39 28.72 -10.88
N ALA A 112 14.25 29.01 -9.59
CA ALA A 112 12.95 29.15 -8.94
C ALA A 112 12.08 30.22 -9.63
N GLY A 113 12.67 31.31 -10.13
CA GLY A 113 11.94 32.36 -10.85
C GLY A 113 11.28 31.90 -12.16
N GLU A 114 11.83 30.90 -12.84
CA GLU A 114 11.23 30.33 -14.07
C GLU A 114 10.30 29.14 -13.80
N PHE A 115 10.57 28.43 -12.71
CA PHE A 115 9.85 27.24 -12.27
C PHE A 115 8.50 27.61 -11.62
N LEU A 116 8.54 28.54 -10.65
CA LEU A 116 7.43 28.82 -9.74
C LEU A 116 6.19 29.41 -10.43
N PRO A 117 6.29 30.37 -11.38
CA PRO A 117 5.10 30.93 -12.02
C PRO A 117 4.29 29.88 -12.78
N ARG A 118 4.97 28.96 -13.48
CA ARG A 118 4.29 27.85 -14.19
C ARG A 118 3.73 26.84 -13.21
N GLY A 119 4.51 26.47 -12.20
CA GLY A 119 4.06 25.53 -11.17
C GLY A 119 2.80 26.01 -10.45
N ILE A 120 2.80 27.26 -9.98
CA ILE A 120 1.65 27.86 -9.28
C ILE A 120 0.45 27.96 -10.23
N LEU A 121 0.63 28.53 -11.44
CA LEU A 121 -0.47 28.69 -12.39
C LEU A 121 -1.14 27.36 -12.72
N THR A 122 -0.35 26.32 -12.99
CA THR A 122 -0.87 24.99 -13.31
C THR A 122 -1.54 24.36 -12.10
N LEU A 123 -0.93 24.40 -10.91
CA LEU A 123 -1.49 23.77 -9.72
C LEU A 123 -2.81 24.43 -9.30
N VAL A 124 -2.85 25.76 -9.29
CA VAL A 124 -4.07 26.54 -9.01
C VAL A 124 -5.14 26.23 -10.06
N GLY A 125 -4.77 26.20 -11.35
CA GLY A 125 -5.69 25.83 -12.43
C GLY A 125 -6.31 24.45 -12.23
N LEU A 126 -5.51 23.43 -11.88
CA LEU A 126 -6.00 22.07 -11.60
C LEU A 126 -6.93 22.02 -10.39
N ILE A 127 -6.58 22.73 -9.30
CA ILE A 127 -7.42 22.79 -8.10
C ILE A 127 -8.74 23.50 -8.40
N VAL A 128 -8.72 24.61 -9.12
CA VAL A 128 -9.93 25.35 -9.52
C VAL A 128 -10.82 24.48 -10.40
N VAL A 129 -10.26 23.80 -11.41
CA VAL A 129 -11.03 22.88 -12.27
C VAL A 129 -11.65 21.75 -11.45
N TRP A 130 -10.91 21.16 -10.52
CA TRP A 130 -11.44 20.10 -9.67
C TRP A 130 -12.55 20.60 -8.74
N LEU A 131 -12.37 21.76 -8.11
CA LEU A 131 -13.37 22.37 -7.23
C LEU A 131 -14.64 22.77 -8.00
N THR A 132 -14.51 23.31 -9.21
CA THR A 132 -15.68 23.66 -10.03
C THR A 132 -16.45 22.41 -10.45
N VAL A 133 -15.77 21.39 -10.98
CA VAL A 133 -16.41 20.12 -11.35
C VAL A 133 -17.10 19.47 -10.16
N THR A 134 -16.45 19.41 -8.99
CA THR A 134 -17.05 18.81 -7.79
C THR A 134 -18.22 19.61 -7.26
N SER A 135 -18.15 20.95 -7.30
CA SER A 135 -19.26 21.83 -6.88
C SER A 135 -20.53 21.68 -7.73
N VAL A 136 -20.38 21.31 -9.00
CA VAL A 136 -21.51 21.05 -9.91
C VAL A 136 -22.10 19.65 -9.69
N MET A 137 -21.26 18.66 -9.36
CA MET A 137 -21.66 17.25 -9.27
C MET A 137 -22.11 16.82 -7.87
N LEU A 138 -21.65 17.49 -6.81
CA LEU A 138 -21.83 17.07 -5.42
C LEU A 138 -22.30 18.23 -4.55
N PRO A 139 -23.16 17.95 -3.54
CA PRO A 139 -23.50 18.93 -2.51
C PRO A 139 -22.25 19.46 -1.79
N GLY A 140 -22.24 20.75 -1.46
CA GLY A 140 -21.11 21.40 -0.78
C GLY A 140 -20.71 20.72 0.53
N GLU A 141 -21.66 20.15 1.26
CA GLU A 141 -21.41 19.38 2.49
C GLU A 141 -20.48 18.19 2.26
N ARG A 142 -20.63 17.45 1.14
CA ARG A 142 -19.76 16.31 0.82
C ARG A 142 -18.34 16.74 0.50
N ILE A 143 -18.19 17.89 -0.16
CA ILE A 143 -16.89 18.48 -0.47
C ILE A 143 -16.20 18.92 0.82
N ALA A 144 -16.92 19.61 1.70
CA ALA A 144 -16.42 20.01 3.01
C ALA A 144 -16.04 18.78 3.86
N GLN A 145 -16.86 17.74 3.86
CA GLN A 145 -16.59 16.50 4.57
C GLN A 145 -15.34 15.79 4.01
N TRP A 146 -15.14 15.77 2.69
CA TRP A 146 -13.93 15.20 2.09
C TRP A 146 -12.67 15.92 2.56
N TRP A 147 -12.68 17.26 2.57
CA TRP A 147 -11.55 18.04 3.06
C TRP A 147 -11.32 17.84 4.57
N HIS A 148 -12.39 17.85 5.36
CA HIS A 148 -12.32 17.61 6.80
C HIS A 148 -11.72 16.24 7.10
N LEU A 149 -12.22 15.17 6.46
CA LEU A 149 -11.68 13.81 6.62
C LEU A 149 -10.24 13.69 6.09
N GLY A 150 -9.91 14.38 4.99
CA GLY A 150 -8.56 14.38 4.44
C GLY A 150 -7.54 14.99 5.40
N ILE A 151 -7.88 16.13 6.01
CA ILE A 151 -6.98 16.92 6.87
C ILE A 151 -6.97 16.39 8.31
N LEU A 152 -8.16 16.17 8.89
CA LEU A 152 -8.33 15.89 10.32
C LEU A 152 -8.60 14.41 10.61
N GLY A 153 -9.00 13.63 9.60
CA GLY A 153 -9.37 12.23 9.78
C GLY A 153 -10.78 12.07 10.39
N THR A 154 -11.07 10.85 10.85
CA THR A 154 -12.39 10.44 11.38
C THR A 154 -12.53 10.59 12.90
N ALA A 155 -11.52 11.13 13.61
CA ALA A 155 -11.52 11.17 15.08
C ALA A 155 -11.68 12.59 15.64
N PRO A 156 -12.70 12.87 16.48
CA PRO A 156 -12.73 14.00 17.41
C PRO A 156 -11.90 13.67 18.68
N PRO A 157 -11.61 14.67 19.54
CA PRO A 157 -10.42 14.72 20.36
C PRO A 157 -10.48 13.69 21.49
N SER A 158 -9.53 12.76 21.52
CA SER A 158 -9.12 12.22 22.81
C SER A 158 -8.61 13.41 23.65
N ASP A 159 -8.99 13.51 24.93
CA ASP A 159 -8.46 14.46 25.92
C ASP A 159 -6.94 14.35 26.17
N VAL A 160 -6.26 13.59 25.32
CA VAL A 160 -4.81 13.46 25.25
C VAL A 160 -4.26 14.74 24.64
N PRO A 161 -3.41 15.49 25.37
CA PRO A 161 -2.71 16.64 24.84
C PRO A 161 -2.00 16.27 23.52
N ILE A 162 -2.09 17.15 22.52
CA ILE A 162 -1.55 16.93 21.16
C ILE A 162 -0.11 16.41 21.19
N HIS A 163 0.70 16.85 22.16
CA HIS A 163 2.10 16.44 22.36
C HIS A 163 2.24 14.94 22.70
N LEU A 164 1.35 14.38 23.53
CA LEU A 164 1.35 12.95 23.86
C LEU A 164 0.81 12.09 22.71
N ALA A 165 -0.19 12.60 21.97
CA ALA A 165 -0.78 11.89 20.84
C ALA A 165 0.21 11.70 19.67
N VAL A 166 1.06 12.70 19.40
CA VAL A 166 2.12 12.58 18.38
C VAL A 166 3.12 11.50 18.77
N LEU A 167 3.60 11.48 20.02
CA LEU A 167 4.57 10.49 20.49
C LEU A 167 4.03 9.05 20.44
N GLN A 168 2.73 8.87 20.68
CA GLN A 168 2.05 7.57 20.57
C GLN A 168 2.02 7.03 19.14
N ASN A 169 2.02 7.90 18.13
CA ASN A 169 1.99 7.50 16.72
C ASN A 169 3.38 7.17 16.15
N VAL A 170 4.46 7.59 16.82
CA VAL A 170 5.84 7.40 16.33
C VAL A 170 6.23 5.93 16.29
N GLU A 171 6.03 5.19 17.38
CA GLU A 171 6.46 3.79 17.47
C GLU A 171 5.74 2.89 16.45
N PRO A 172 4.39 2.90 16.33
CA PRO A 172 3.69 2.12 15.33
C PRO A 172 4.13 2.50 13.91
N TRP A 173 4.26 3.80 13.62
CA TRP A 173 4.65 4.27 12.31
C TRP A 173 6.06 3.82 11.93
N LEU A 174 7.03 3.94 12.84
CA LEU A 174 8.40 3.48 12.61
C LEU A 174 8.45 1.96 12.41
N ARG A 175 7.74 1.20 13.23
CA ARG A 175 7.67 -0.26 13.12
C ARG A 175 7.17 -0.69 11.75
N GLU A 176 6.11 -0.06 11.24
CA GLU A 176 5.58 -0.35 9.91
C GLU A 176 6.53 0.11 8.79
N SER A 177 7.06 1.33 8.89
CA SER A 177 7.95 1.92 7.88
C SER A 177 9.26 1.17 7.73
N LEU A 178 9.93 0.80 8.83
CA LEU A 178 11.26 0.16 8.80
C LEU A 178 11.20 -1.22 8.13
N TRP A 179 10.13 -1.98 8.34
CA TRP A 179 9.94 -3.24 7.64
C TRP A 179 9.64 -3.02 6.16
N ARG A 180 8.79 -2.03 5.84
CA ARG A 180 8.44 -1.70 4.45
C ARG A 180 9.64 -1.25 3.62
N TRP A 181 10.57 -0.51 4.23
CA TRP A 181 11.78 0.00 3.56
C TRP A 181 12.95 -0.96 3.62
N TRP A 182 12.82 -2.14 4.23
CA TRP A 182 13.89 -3.13 4.20
C TRP A 182 14.08 -3.66 2.77
N PRO A 183 15.32 -3.79 2.25
CA PRO A 183 16.63 -3.57 2.88
C PRO A 183 17.27 -2.19 2.59
N ILE A 184 16.47 -1.23 2.12
CA ILE A 184 16.94 0.09 1.64
C ILE A 184 17.45 0.95 2.81
N TRP A 185 16.70 1.03 3.92
CA TRP A 185 16.99 1.99 4.99
C TRP A 185 18.37 1.82 5.64
N PRO A 186 18.91 0.61 5.94
CA PRO A 186 20.23 0.49 6.55
C PRO A 186 21.32 0.98 5.59
N ILE A 187 21.17 0.67 4.29
CA ILE A 187 22.10 1.07 3.23
C ILE A 187 22.06 2.60 3.08
N ALA A 188 20.87 3.19 3.08
CA ALA A 188 20.69 4.63 3.00
C ALA A 188 21.29 5.36 4.21
N ILE A 189 21.05 4.90 5.43
CA ILE A 189 21.63 5.48 6.65
C ILE A 189 23.16 5.42 6.60
N PHE A 190 23.72 4.26 6.24
CA PHE A 190 25.17 4.12 6.11
C PHE A 190 25.75 5.15 5.12
N GLY A 191 25.09 5.34 3.98
CA GLY A 191 25.44 6.38 3.03
C GLY A 191 25.43 7.77 3.64
N LEU A 192 24.32 8.15 4.28
CA LEU A 192 24.17 9.46 4.90
C LEU A 192 25.25 9.74 5.96
N LEU A 193 25.62 8.74 6.75
CA LEU A 193 26.68 8.85 7.76
C LEU A 193 28.08 8.95 7.14
N SER A 194 28.29 8.33 5.97
CA SER A 194 29.59 8.37 5.27
C SER A 194 29.88 9.68 4.54
N ILE A 195 28.85 10.50 4.30
CA ILE A 195 28.99 11.75 3.53
C ILE A 195 29.63 12.84 4.39
N ARG A 196 30.70 13.45 3.86
CA ARG A 196 31.26 14.68 4.43
C ARG A 196 30.33 15.86 4.12
N GLN A 197 29.72 16.42 5.16
CA GLN A 197 28.60 17.38 5.10
C GLN A 197 28.86 18.69 4.31
N THR A 198 30.11 19.01 3.97
CA THR A 198 30.52 20.36 3.57
C THR A 198 29.98 20.86 2.22
N ARG A 199 29.32 20.02 1.40
CA ARG A 199 28.79 20.43 0.07
C ARG A 199 27.43 19.83 -0.33
N LEU A 200 26.61 19.40 0.62
CA LEU A 200 25.34 18.72 0.31
C LEU A 200 24.38 19.59 -0.53
N SER A 201 24.20 20.86 -0.15
CA SER A 201 23.31 21.83 -0.84
C SER A 201 23.73 22.12 -2.30
N ARG A 202 25.00 21.88 -2.65
CA ARG A 202 25.51 22.04 -4.03
C ARG A 202 25.40 20.77 -4.87
N SER A 203 25.06 19.64 -4.25
CA SER A 203 25.08 18.31 -4.88
C SER A 203 23.64 17.80 -5.04
N PRO A 204 22.93 18.15 -6.14
CA PRO A 204 21.50 17.90 -6.28
C PRO A 204 21.14 16.40 -6.23
N HIS A 205 22.08 15.54 -6.66
CA HIS A 205 21.92 14.09 -6.64
C HIS A 205 21.83 13.48 -5.23
N TRP A 206 22.33 14.17 -4.20
CA TRP A 206 22.12 13.81 -2.80
C TRP A 206 21.01 14.63 -2.17
N SER A 207 21.03 15.95 -2.34
CA SER A 207 20.13 16.83 -1.60
C SER A 207 18.66 16.66 -1.97
N ILE A 208 18.32 16.43 -3.25
CA ILE A 208 16.93 16.23 -3.67
C ILE A 208 16.32 14.99 -3.00
N PRO A 209 16.87 13.77 -3.16
CA PRO A 209 16.27 12.59 -2.54
C PRO A 209 16.31 12.68 -1.00
N ILE A 210 17.34 13.30 -0.41
CA ILE A 210 17.37 13.54 1.05
C ILE A 210 16.19 14.38 1.51
N VAL A 211 15.89 15.50 0.83
CA VAL A 211 14.73 16.33 1.18
C VAL A 211 13.42 15.57 0.99
N LEU A 212 13.24 14.89 -0.15
CA LEU A 212 12.03 14.12 -0.41
C LEU A 212 11.80 13.06 0.68
N SER A 213 12.84 12.30 1.05
CA SER A 213 12.77 11.31 2.13
C SER A 213 12.53 11.97 3.48
N ALA A 214 13.26 13.03 3.83
CA ALA A 214 13.15 13.69 5.14
C ALA A 214 11.76 14.30 5.36
N VAL A 215 11.21 14.98 4.36
CA VAL A 215 9.86 15.56 4.43
C VAL A 215 8.80 14.47 4.51
N ALA A 216 8.93 13.39 3.73
CA ALA A 216 8.00 12.27 3.81
C ALA A 216 8.04 11.54 5.16
N VAL A 217 9.22 11.39 5.76
CA VAL A 217 9.35 10.85 7.13
C VAL A 217 8.78 11.81 8.16
N LEU A 218 9.10 13.11 8.06
CA LEU A 218 8.63 14.12 9.02
C LEU A 218 7.10 14.23 9.01
N LEU A 219 6.49 14.34 7.83
CA LEU A 219 5.03 14.40 7.71
C LEU A 219 4.37 13.04 7.97
N GLY A 220 5.09 11.93 7.81
CA GLY A 220 4.68 10.61 8.27
C GLY A 220 4.55 10.51 9.79
N LEU A 221 5.50 11.09 10.52
CA LEU A 221 5.55 11.07 11.98
C LEU A 221 4.61 12.09 12.63
N LEU A 222 4.50 13.28 12.03
CA LEU A 222 3.70 14.39 12.56
C LEU A 222 2.28 14.43 12.00
N GLY A 223 2.05 13.77 10.86
CA GLY A 223 0.77 13.77 10.17
C GLY A 223 -0.27 12.89 10.84
N PRO A 224 -1.55 13.05 10.47
CA PRO A 224 -2.62 12.15 10.86
C PRO A 224 -2.33 10.68 10.54
N SER A 225 -2.68 9.78 11.46
CA SER A 225 -2.41 8.33 11.35
C SER A 225 -3.08 7.65 10.14
N HIS A 226 -4.12 8.26 9.55
CA HIS A 226 -4.79 7.72 8.36
C HIS A 226 -4.02 7.96 7.06
N TRP A 227 -2.95 8.76 7.07
CA TRP A 227 -2.11 9.03 5.90
C TRP A 227 -1.16 7.86 5.55
N LYS A 228 -1.71 6.64 5.42
CA LYS A 228 -0.99 5.38 5.15
C LYS A 228 -0.11 5.40 3.89
N VAL A 229 -0.40 6.30 2.97
CA VAL A 229 0.34 6.56 1.73
C VAL A 229 1.78 6.99 2.06
N GLN A 230 2.01 7.71 3.15
CA GLN A 230 3.33 8.23 3.52
C GLN A 230 4.40 7.15 3.82
N HIS A 231 4.01 5.88 3.99
CA HIS A 231 4.96 4.80 4.13
C HIS A 231 5.63 4.39 2.80
N ILE A 232 4.99 4.63 1.66
CA ILE A 232 5.51 4.22 0.33
C ILE A 232 6.32 5.36 -0.30
N ALA A 233 5.87 6.61 -0.17
CA ALA A 233 6.54 7.80 -0.71
C ALA A 233 8.06 7.89 -0.45
N PRO A 234 8.63 7.48 0.70
CA PRO A 234 10.08 7.53 0.91
C PRO A 234 10.88 6.49 0.11
N ILE A 235 10.25 5.41 -0.38
CA ILE A 235 10.96 4.25 -0.95
C ILE A 235 11.79 4.64 -2.17
N VAL A 236 11.21 5.41 -3.10
CA VAL A 236 11.92 5.85 -4.32
C VAL A 236 13.14 6.73 -4.02
N PRO A 237 13.01 7.85 -3.27
CA PRO A 237 14.19 8.65 -2.93
C PRO A 237 15.19 7.91 -2.04
N LEU A 238 14.73 7.06 -1.10
CA LEU A 238 15.62 6.23 -0.29
C LEU A 238 16.38 5.20 -1.14
N ALA A 239 15.75 4.60 -2.16
CA ALA A 239 16.41 3.68 -3.08
C ALA A 239 17.52 4.38 -3.89
N MET A 240 17.30 5.63 -4.30
CA MET A 240 18.34 6.44 -4.94
C MET A 240 19.51 6.73 -3.99
N ILE A 241 19.24 7.14 -2.74
CA ILE A 241 20.27 7.35 -1.71
C ILE A 241 21.05 6.05 -1.49
N ALA A 242 20.35 4.94 -1.28
CA ALA A 242 20.95 3.63 -1.07
C ALA A 242 21.80 3.18 -2.27
N ALA A 243 21.36 3.43 -3.51
CA ALA A 243 22.14 3.11 -4.71
C ALA A 243 23.49 3.84 -4.73
N PHE A 244 23.52 5.15 -4.40
CA PHE A 244 24.79 5.88 -4.25
C PHE A 244 25.63 5.37 -3.08
N SER A 245 24.98 4.91 -2.02
CA SER A 245 25.64 4.39 -0.81
C SER A 245 26.38 3.07 -1.06
N LEU A 246 25.97 2.29 -2.06
CA LEU A 246 26.67 1.08 -2.49
C LEU A 246 28.14 1.35 -2.89
N LEU A 247 28.47 2.58 -3.32
CA LEU A 247 29.82 2.97 -3.70
C LEU A 247 30.77 3.04 -2.49
N SER A 248 30.23 3.30 -1.30
CA SER A 248 30.99 3.51 -0.07
C SER A 248 30.92 2.31 0.88
N LEU A 249 30.12 1.29 0.55
CA LEU A 249 29.88 0.15 1.44
C LEU A 249 31.13 -0.75 1.55
N PRO A 250 31.57 -1.08 2.77
CA PRO A 250 32.70 -1.97 2.96
C PRO A 250 32.31 -3.39 2.54
N ARG A 251 33.27 -4.11 1.92
CA ARG A 251 33.05 -5.47 1.40
C ARG A 251 32.42 -6.45 2.40
N PRO A 252 32.75 -6.44 3.71
CA PRO A 252 32.10 -7.32 4.69
C PRO A 252 30.59 -7.10 4.81
N ILE A 253 30.12 -5.83 4.80
CA ILE A 253 28.69 -5.51 4.91
C ILE A 253 27.97 -5.96 3.64
N VAL A 254 28.56 -5.72 2.48
CA VAL A 254 28.02 -6.18 1.19
C VAL A 254 27.86 -7.70 1.19
N ASN A 255 28.89 -8.44 1.61
CA ASN A 255 28.83 -9.89 1.69
C ASN A 255 27.80 -10.38 2.71
N LEU A 256 27.66 -9.70 3.84
CA LEU A 256 26.66 -10.03 4.86
C LEU A 256 25.23 -9.92 4.29
N VAL A 257 24.92 -8.81 3.60
CA VAL A 257 23.61 -8.61 2.97
C VAL A 257 23.33 -9.70 1.94
N ASP A 258 24.33 -10.09 1.14
CA ASP A 258 24.18 -11.13 0.13
C ASP A 258 23.89 -12.50 0.74
N TRP A 259 24.68 -12.91 1.73
CA TRP A 259 24.50 -14.21 2.38
C TRP A 259 23.23 -14.26 3.20
N LEU A 260 22.83 -13.15 3.83
CA LEU A 260 21.54 -13.04 4.50
C LEU A 260 20.41 -13.24 3.50
N ALA A 261 20.44 -12.55 2.36
CA ALA A 261 19.43 -12.71 1.31
C ALA A 261 19.37 -14.16 0.82
N VAL A 262 20.50 -14.78 0.47
CA VAL A 262 20.54 -16.16 0.00
C VAL A 262 19.95 -17.12 1.03
N THR A 263 20.38 -17.02 2.28
CA THR A 263 19.94 -17.91 3.37
C THR A 263 18.46 -17.73 3.67
N LEU A 264 18.01 -16.47 3.79
CA LEU A 264 16.63 -16.14 4.11
C LEU A 264 15.67 -16.57 3.00
N PHE A 265 15.90 -16.13 1.76
CA PHE A 265 14.99 -16.39 0.65
C PHE A 265 14.97 -17.86 0.24
N THR A 266 16.11 -18.55 0.31
CA THR A 266 16.16 -20.00 0.08
C THR A 266 15.44 -20.76 1.20
N GLY A 267 15.72 -20.41 2.47
CA GLY A 267 15.07 -21.05 3.61
C GLY A 267 13.55 -20.88 3.57
N VAL A 268 13.07 -19.65 3.36
CA VAL A 268 11.63 -19.37 3.24
C VAL A 268 11.03 -20.05 2.00
N GLY A 269 11.72 -20.06 0.86
CA GLY A 269 11.26 -20.76 -0.35
C GLY A 269 11.09 -22.27 -0.12
N ILE A 270 12.03 -22.90 0.59
CA ILE A 270 11.89 -24.31 1.03
C ILE A 270 10.66 -24.48 1.91
N PHE A 271 10.44 -23.59 2.90
CA PHE A 271 9.24 -23.66 3.74
C PHE A 271 7.94 -23.53 2.94
N VAL A 272 7.87 -22.65 1.95
CA VAL A 272 6.69 -22.48 1.08
C VAL A 272 6.39 -23.78 0.34
N TRP A 273 7.40 -24.42 -0.26
CA TRP A 273 7.26 -25.73 -0.92
C TRP A 273 6.86 -26.84 0.05
N LEU A 274 7.47 -26.92 1.23
CA LEU A 274 7.15 -27.94 2.23
C LEU A 274 5.70 -27.84 2.69
N TYR A 275 5.22 -26.63 3.00
CA TYR A 275 3.83 -26.43 3.40
C TYR A 275 2.87 -26.70 2.24
N TRP A 276 3.20 -26.30 1.01
CA TRP A 276 2.35 -26.57 -0.16
C TRP A 276 2.23 -28.07 -0.42
N THR A 277 3.34 -28.80 -0.31
CA THR A 277 3.38 -30.26 -0.42
C THR A 277 2.57 -30.91 0.69
N ALA A 278 2.65 -30.40 1.92
CA ALA A 278 1.88 -30.90 3.05
C ALA A 278 0.37 -30.66 2.88
N LEU A 279 -0.04 -29.54 2.29
CA LEU A 279 -1.44 -29.25 1.97
C LEU A 279 -2.01 -30.19 0.90
N ASN A 280 -1.24 -30.46 -0.16
CA ASN A 280 -1.74 -31.21 -1.32
C ASN A 280 -1.57 -32.73 -1.20
N PHE A 281 -0.49 -33.20 -0.58
CA PHE A 281 -0.14 -34.62 -0.50
C PHE A 281 -0.14 -35.17 0.92
N GLY A 282 -0.33 -34.33 1.95
CA GLY A 282 -0.32 -34.76 3.35
C GLY A 282 1.08 -35.05 3.92
N VAL A 283 2.15 -34.75 3.17
CA VAL A 283 3.54 -35.04 3.56
C VAL A 283 4.35 -33.75 3.64
N PRO A 284 5.11 -33.49 4.74
CA PRO A 284 5.20 -34.27 5.97
C PRO A 284 3.93 -34.18 6.84
N ALA A 285 3.50 -35.30 7.42
CA ALA A 285 2.33 -35.40 8.31
C ALA A 285 2.27 -34.32 9.43
N PRO A 286 3.37 -33.98 10.15
CA PRO A 286 3.30 -32.96 11.20
C PRO A 286 3.04 -31.54 10.66
N LEU A 287 3.40 -31.27 9.41
CA LEU A 287 3.08 -29.99 8.75
C LEU A 287 1.63 -30.01 8.25
N ALA A 288 1.19 -31.12 7.65
CA ALA A 288 -0.17 -31.27 7.13
C ALA A 288 -1.23 -31.08 8.24
N ALA A 289 -0.99 -31.65 9.42
CA ALA A 289 -1.87 -31.47 10.59
C ALA A 289 -2.02 -30.00 11.04
N LYS A 290 -1.02 -29.14 10.76
CA LYS A 290 -1.04 -27.72 11.13
C LYS A 290 -1.72 -26.83 10.10
N VAL A 291 -1.92 -27.29 8.87
CA VAL A 291 -2.49 -26.47 7.79
C VAL A 291 -3.95 -26.08 8.08
N PRO A 292 -4.86 -27.01 8.46
CA PRO A 292 -6.24 -26.65 8.79
C PRO A 292 -6.37 -25.71 9.98
N LEU A 293 -5.43 -25.77 10.94
CA LEU A 293 -5.39 -24.87 12.09
C LEU A 293 -5.06 -23.42 11.68
N ARG A 294 -4.23 -23.25 10.64
CA ARG A 294 -3.82 -21.92 10.14
C ARG A 294 -4.77 -21.35 9.11
N VAL A 295 -5.31 -22.21 8.25
CA VAL A 295 -6.24 -21.84 7.17
C VAL A 295 -7.44 -22.81 7.22
N PRO A 296 -8.46 -22.52 8.03
CA PRO A 296 -9.62 -23.41 8.16
C PRO A 296 -10.34 -23.62 6.83
N GLY A 297 -10.71 -24.87 6.53
CA GLY A 297 -11.48 -25.21 5.33
C GLY A 297 -10.71 -25.10 4.01
N ILE A 298 -9.38 -24.99 4.05
CA ILE A 298 -8.57 -25.15 2.84
C ILE A 298 -8.46 -26.63 2.45
N THR A 299 -8.64 -26.90 1.16
CA THR A 299 -8.42 -28.20 0.55
C THR A 299 -7.25 -28.09 -0.42
N GLY A 300 -6.42 -29.12 -0.48
CA GLY A 300 -5.37 -29.24 -1.48
C GLY A 300 -6.00 -29.52 -2.85
N ASN A 301 -5.60 -28.75 -3.85
CA ASN A 301 -5.91 -29.01 -5.25
C ASN A 301 -4.66 -28.72 -6.07
N ALA A 302 -3.77 -29.71 -6.18
CA ALA A 302 -2.51 -29.54 -6.88
C ALA A 302 -2.78 -29.33 -8.37
N ASN A 303 -2.54 -28.11 -8.84
CA ASN A 303 -2.67 -27.78 -10.25
C ASN A 303 -1.31 -27.87 -10.95
N PHE A 304 -1.29 -28.49 -12.13
CA PHE A 304 -0.08 -28.64 -12.95
C PHE A 304 0.59 -27.29 -13.27
N TYR A 305 -0.19 -26.25 -13.54
CA TYR A 305 0.34 -24.91 -13.83
C TYR A 305 1.06 -24.30 -12.63
N GLU A 306 0.55 -24.49 -11.41
CA GLU A 306 1.17 -24.00 -10.18
C GLU A 306 2.55 -24.63 -9.98
N ILE A 307 2.65 -25.94 -10.22
CA ILE A 307 3.91 -26.70 -10.10
C ILE A 307 4.94 -26.19 -11.12
N ILE A 308 4.57 -26.05 -12.39
CA ILE A 308 5.50 -25.60 -13.44
C ILE A 308 6.03 -24.19 -13.12
N ILE A 309 5.14 -23.24 -12.82
CA ILE A 309 5.57 -21.86 -12.58
C ILE A 309 6.42 -21.77 -11.31
N GLY A 310 6.03 -22.50 -10.25
CA GLY A 310 6.83 -22.58 -9.02
C GLY A 310 8.21 -23.18 -9.25
N LEU A 311 8.31 -24.25 -10.07
CA LEU A 311 9.59 -24.86 -10.44
C LEU A 311 10.45 -23.91 -11.25
N LEU A 312 9.88 -23.23 -12.26
CA LEU A 312 10.60 -22.24 -13.06
C LEU A 312 11.16 -21.10 -12.20
N ALA A 313 10.37 -20.57 -11.26
CA ALA A 313 10.82 -19.56 -10.32
C ALA A 313 11.97 -20.07 -9.43
N THR A 314 11.86 -21.31 -8.94
CA THR A 314 12.89 -21.95 -8.11
C THR A 314 14.18 -22.20 -8.89
N VAL A 315 14.10 -22.68 -10.13
CA VAL A 315 15.25 -22.87 -11.03
C VAL A 315 15.92 -21.53 -11.36
N ALA A 316 15.13 -20.49 -11.65
CA ALA A 316 15.66 -19.15 -11.90
C ALA A 316 16.42 -18.60 -10.68
N TRP A 317 15.91 -18.82 -9.47
CA TRP A 317 16.61 -18.47 -8.24
C TRP A 317 17.91 -19.23 -8.06
N ILE A 318 17.92 -20.56 -8.24
CA ILE A 318 19.13 -21.38 -8.15
C ILE A 318 20.17 -20.90 -9.18
N ALA A 319 19.74 -20.64 -10.42
CA ALA A 319 20.61 -20.10 -11.46
C ALA A 319 21.22 -18.75 -11.06
N LEU A 320 20.42 -17.86 -10.44
CA LEU A 320 20.89 -16.56 -9.94
C LEU A 320 21.92 -16.71 -8.81
N VAL A 321 21.67 -17.60 -7.85
CA VAL A 321 22.60 -17.90 -6.73
C VAL A 321 23.89 -18.51 -7.26
N LEU A 322 23.81 -19.49 -8.16
CA LEU A 322 24.99 -20.10 -8.80
C LEU A 322 25.79 -19.08 -9.60
N TRP A 323 25.12 -18.19 -10.33
CA TRP A 323 25.76 -17.08 -11.03
C TRP A 323 26.50 -16.16 -10.06
N ARG A 324 25.93 -15.86 -8.88
CA ARG A 324 26.58 -15.00 -7.87
C ARG A 324 27.83 -15.63 -7.27
N ILE A 325 27.85 -16.95 -7.07
CA ILE A 325 28.97 -17.70 -6.49
C ILE A 325 30.13 -17.83 -7.51
N ARG A 326 29.83 -17.91 -8.81
CA ARG A 326 30.85 -17.97 -9.85
C ARG A 326 31.67 -16.67 -9.87
N ARG A 327 33.00 -16.81 -9.81
CA ARG A 327 34.00 -15.71 -9.70
C ARG A 327 33.98 -14.81 -10.94
N GLY A 328 33.05 -13.85 -11.01
CA GLY A 328 33.08 -12.78 -12.00
C GLY A 328 33.59 -11.46 -11.40
N GLU A 329 33.87 -10.47 -12.25
CA GLU A 329 34.32 -9.11 -11.88
C GLU A 329 33.39 -8.40 -10.89
N PRO A 330 33.90 -7.66 -9.89
CA PRO A 330 33.07 -6.97 -8.91
C PRO A 330 32.21 -5.88 -9.57
N ARG A 331 30.91 -6.16 -9.75
CA ARG A 331 29.91 -5.20 -10.25
C ARG A 331 29.05 -4.68 -9.09
N LEU A 332 28.80 -3.38 -9.06
CA LEU A 332 28.09 -2.67 -7.98
C LEU A 332 26.66 -3.18 -7.71
N TRP A 333 25.96 -3.65 -8.73
CA TRP A 333 24.56 -4.10 -8.64
C TRP A 333 24.38 -5.52 -8.11
N ARG A 334 25.47 -6.31 -8.06
CA ARG A 334 25.43 -7.72 -7.65
C ARG A 334 24.74 -7.97 -6.30
N PRO A 335 25.01 -7.16 -5.26
CA PRO A 335 24.47 -7.45 -3.94
C PRO A 335 22.95 -7.30 -3.88
N VAL A 336 22.47 -6.25 -4.53
CA VAL A 336 21.06 -5.90 -4.56
C VAL A 336 20.25 -6.91 -5.37
N THR A 337 20.86 -7.54 -6.38
CA THR A 337 20.16 -8.49 -7.26
C THR A 337 19.67 -9.73 -6.53
N LEU A 338 20.43 -10.22 -5.54
CA LEU A 338 19.98 -11.34 -4.73
C LEU A 338 18.79 -10.96 -3.86
N SER A 339 18.81 -9.75 -3.28
CA SER A 339 17.68 -9.26 -2.49
C SER A 339 16.42 -9.08 -3.34
N SER A 340 16.51 -8.44 -4.49
CA SER A 340 15.37 -8.27 -5.40
C SER A 340 14.89 -9.60 -5.98
N GLY A 341 15.83 -10.47 -6.38
CA GLY A 341 15.53 -11.80 -6.93
C GLY A 341 14.86 -12.71 -5.90
N GLY A 342 15.23 -12.60 -4.62
CA GLY A 342 14.65 -13.38 -3.55
C GLY A 342 13.23 -12.92 -3.21
N VAL A 343 12.98 -11.61 -3.24
CA VAL A 343 11.62 -11.06 -3.13
C VAL A 343 10.75 -11.52 -4.30
N LEU A 344 11.27 -11.48 -5.53
CA LEU A 344 10.58 -12.00 -6.71
C LEU A 344 10.28 -13.49 -6.59
N LEU A 345 11.26 -14.32 -6.18
CA LEU A 345 11.06 -15.75 -5.92
C LEU A 345 9.92 -15.97 -4.93
N LEU A 346 10.00 -15.37 -3.75
CA LEU A 346 9.02 -15.61 -2.69
C LEU A 346 7.63 -15.16 -3.13
N TRP A 347 7.54 -14.00 -3.76
CA TRP A 347 6.26 -13.50 -4.24
C TRP A 347 5.68 -14.37 -5.36
N SER A 348 6.50 -14.82 -6.31
CA SER A 348 6.07 -15.76 -7.35
C SER A 348 5.61 -17.09 -6.75
N LEU A 349 6.34 -17.66 -5.78
CA LEU A 349 5.91 -18.89 -5.10
C LEU A 349 4.62 -18.69 -4.32
N LEU A 350 4.46 -17.56 -3.61
CA LEU A 350 3.26 -17.28 -2.83
C LEU A 350 2.02 -17.07 -3.70
N THR A 351 2.14 -16.33 -4.81
CA THR A 351 1.02 -16.05 -5.72
C THR A 351 0.70 -17.19 -6.68
N THR A 352 1.55 -18.21 -6.78
CA THR A 352 1.27 -19.40 -7.59
C THR A 352 0.79 -20.55 -6.71
N LEU A 353 1.56 -20.93 -5.69
CA LEU A 353 1.30 -22.09 -4.85
C LEU A 353 0.29 -21.78 -3.73
N TRP A 354 0.33 -20.58 -3.16
CA TRP A 354 -0.43 -20.24 -1.94
C TRP A 354 -1.56 -19.24 -2.15
N LEU A 355 -1.83 -18.83 -3.39
CA LEU A 355 -2.88 -17.84 -3.69
C LEU A 355 -4.27 -18.26 -3.14
N PRO A 356 -4.73 -19.51 -3.30
CA PRO A 356 -6.03 -19.91 -2.74
C PRO A 356 -6.12 -19.79 -1.21
N ALA A 357 -4.99 -19.98 -0.53
CA ALA A 357 -4.90 -19.81 0.92
C ALA A 357 -4.89 -18.33 1.30
N ILE A 358 -4.13 -17.51 0.58
CA ILE A 358 -4.05 -16.06 0.79
C ILE A 358 -5.43 -15.44 0.58
N ASP A 359 -6.10 -15.79 -0.51
CA ASP A 359 -7.46 -15.32 -0.84
C ASP A 359 -8.48 -15.76 0.21
N ARG A 360 -8.35 -16.96 0.78
CA ARG A 360 -9.23 -17.41 1.86
C ARG A 360 -8.99 -16.64 3.16
N LEU A 361 -7.74 -16.35 3.48
CA LEU A 361 -7.38 -15.65 4.71
C LEU A 361 -7.64 -14.14 4.66
N GLN A 362 -7.51 -13.53 3.48
CA GLN A 362 -7.62 -12.09 3.29
C GLN A 362 -8.91 -11.66 2.60
N GLY A 363 -9.54 -12.55 1.85
CA GLY A 363 -10.75 -12.28 1.10
C GLY A 363 -11.97 -12.25 2.00
N GLN A 364 -12.90 -11.36 1.66
CA GLN A 364 -14.17 -11.21 2.36
C GLN A 364 -15.24 -12.18 1.83
N ARG A 365 -14.90 -13.06 0.87
CA ARG A 365 -15.85 -13.96 0.21
C ARG A 365 -16.59 -14.87 1.20
N LEU A 366 -15.87 -15.48 2.16
CA LEU A 366 -16.52 -16.35 3.15
C LEU A 366 -17.49 -15.58 4.04
N LEU A 367 -17.13 -14.36 4.44
CA LEU A 367 -17.99 -13.49 5.22
C LEU A 367 -19.24 -13.09 4.44
N VAL A 368 -19.05 -12.65 3.18
CA VAL A 368 -20.14 -12.23 2.30
C VAL A 368 -21.09 -13.38 2.00
N THR A 369 -20.58 -14.56 1.66
CA THR A 369 -21.42 -15.75 1.42
C THR A 369 -22.19 -16.16 2.68
N ALA A 370 -21.57 -16.09 3.86
CA ALA A 370 -22.26 -16.38 5.12
C ALA A 370 -23.34 -15.33 5.45
N LEU A 371 -23.08 -14.05 5.17
CA LEU A 371 -24.05 -12.96 5.33
C LEU A 371 -25.23 -13.11 4.35
N GLU A 372 -24.96 -13.44 3.09
CA GLU A 372 -25.99 -13.71 2.07
C GLU A 372 -26.87 -14.89 2.47
N GLN A 373 -26.28 -15.99 2.94
CA GLN A 373 -27.03 -17.15 3.44
C GLN A 373 -27.86 -16.80 4.67
N GLY A 374 -27.30 -16.03 5.62
CA GLY A 374 -28.03 -15.55 6.80
C GLY A 374 -29.24 -14.69 6.43
N TRP A 375 -29.08 -13.79 5.44
CA TRP A 375 -30.19 -12.99 4.94
C TRP A 375 -31.23 -13.83 4.18
N LEU A 376 -30.82 -14.75 3.31
CA LEU A 376 -31.75 -15.63 2.57
C LEU A 376 -32.61 -16.45 3.53
N GLN A 377 -32.02 -16.98 4.61
CA GLN A 377 -32.75 -17.71 5.65
C GLN A 377 -33.75 -16.80 6.37
N ALA A 378 -33.32 -15.63 6.85
CA ALA A 378 -34.20 -14.68 7.54
C ALA A 378 -35.33 -14.17 6.63
N ALA A 379 -35.01 -13.83 5.38
CA ALA A 379 -35.96 -13.36 4.39
C ALA A 379 -36.97 -14.44 4.01
N SER A 380 -36.54 -15.69 3.87
CA SER A 380 -37.44 -16.81 3.56
C SER A 380 -38.49 -17.02 4.66
N LEU A 381 -38.07 -16.94 5.93
CA LEU A 381 -38.96 -17.09 7.08
C LEU A 381 -39.95 -15.93 7.20
N LYS A 382 -39.49 -14.69 6.96
CA LYS A 382 -40.32 -13.50 7.14
C LYS A 382 -41.25 -13.19 5.98
N LEU A 383 -40.80 -13.45 4.75
CA LEU A 383 -41.57 -13.16 3.53
C LEU A 383 -42.37 -14.38 3.05
N GLY A 384 -42.10 -15.58 3.59
CA GLY A 384 -42.73 -16.82 3.14
C GLY A 384 -42.32 -17.26 1.73
N ILE A 385 -41.19 -16.75 1.21
CA ILE A 385 -40.67 -17.08 -0.12
C ILE A 385 -39.58 -18.13 0.05
N SER A 386 -39.55 -19.15 -0.81
CA SER A 386 -38.47 -20.15 -0.76
C SER A 386 -37.10 -19.52 -1.01
N PRO A 387 -36.03 -20.01 -0.35
CA PRO A 387 -34.68 -19.44 -0.46
C PRO A 387 -34.14 -19.50 -1.90
N GLU A 388 -34.43 -20.57 -2.65
CA GLU A 388 -34.02 -20.71 -4.06
C GLU A 388 -34.63 -19.62 -4.95
N ARG A 389 -35.92 -19.30 -4.73
CA ARG A 389 -36.62 -18.28 -5.50
C ARG A 389 -36.11 -16.89 -5.13
N LEU A 390 -35.84 -16.63 -3.86
CA LEU A 390 -35.19 -15.38 -3.40
C LEU A 390 -33.82 -15.20 -4.03
N GLU A 391 -32.98 -16.24 -4.02
CA GLU A 391 -31.64 -16.20 -4.62
C GLU A 391 -31.72 -15.90 -6.13
N GLN A 392 -32.62 -16.57 -6.84
CA GLN A 392 -32.83 -16.34 -8.26
C GLN A 392 -33.30 -14.90 -8.54
N THR A 393 -34.28 -14.39 -7.79
CA THR A 393 -34.79 -13.02 -7.95
C THR A 393 -33.69 -11.97 -7.70
N VAL A 394 -32.86 -12.18 -6.69
CA VAL A 394 -31.71 -11.30 -6.39
C VAL A 394 -30.70 -11.28 -7.54
N MET A 395 -30.54 -12.40 -8.27
CA MET A 395 -29.63 -12.49 -9.41
C MET A 395 -30.21 -11.92 -10.70
N THR A 396 -31.51 -12.07 -10.97
CA THR A 396 -32.11 -11.71 -12.27
C THR A 396 -32.80 -10.35 -12.29
N SER A 397 -33.57 -10.01 -11.25
CA SER A 397 -34.31 -8.74 -11.19
C SER A 397 -34.55 -8.32 -9.75
N ARG A 398 -33.65 -7.50 -9.20
CA ARG A 398 -33.80 -6.95 -7.85
C ARG A 398 -35.06 -6.07 -7.68
N GLN A 399 -35.65 -5.61 -8.78
CA GLN A 399 -36.86 -4.78 -8.77
C GLN A 399 -38.13 -5.59 -8.45
N ASP A 400 -38.08 -6.92 -8.58
CA ASP A 400 -39.22 -7.81 -8.32
C ASP A 400 -39.35 -8.17 -6.83
N LEU A 401 -38.37 -7.78 -6.01
CA LEU A 401 -38.44 -7.93 -4.56
C LEU A 401 -39.40 -6.88 -3.95
N PRO A 402 -40.12 -7.23 -2.88
CA PRO A 402 -40.89 -6.24 -2.13
C PRO A 402 -39.99 -5.07 -1.72
N LEU A 403 -40.49 -3.83 -1.78
CA LEU A 403 -39.73 -2.63 -1.40
C LEU A 403 -39.22 -2.67 0.06
N THR A 404 -39.86 -3.48 0.91
CA THR A 404 -39.48 -3.73 2.30
C THR A 404 -38.37 -4.77 2.43
N ALA A 405 -38.14 -5.60 1.40
CA ALA A 405 -37.16 -6.67 1.37
C ALA A 405 -35.74 -6.17 1.07
N CYS A 406 -35.37 -5.05 1.68
CA CYS A 406 -34.05 -4.43 1.56
C CYS A 406 -33.28 -4.43 2.88
N ILE A 407 -31.98 -4.20 2.76
CA ILE A 407 -31.05 -4.10 3.89
C ILE A 407 -30.55 -2.67 3.98
N GLY A 408 -30.79 -2.03 5.13
CA GLY A 408 -30.26 -0.71 5.45
C GLY A 408 -28.76 -0.76 5.79
N PRO A 409 -27.99 0.28 5.43
CA PRO A 409 -26.60 0.40 5.83
C PRO A 409 -26.45 0.54 7.36
N SER A 410 -25.27 0.21 7.85
CA SER A 410 -24.85 0.44 9.22
C SER A 410 -24.69 1.94 9.47
N ALA A 411 -25.11 2.43 10.65
CA ALA A 411 -24.71 3.78 11.06
C ALA A 411 -23.26 3.84 11.57
N GLN A 412 -22.63 2.69 11.80
CA GLN A 412 -21.40 2.59 12.58
C GLN A 412 -20.14 2.43 11.72
N SER A 413 -20.25 1.90 10.51
CA SER A 413 -19.09 1.67 9.65
C SER A 413 -19.40 1.78 8.17
N VAL A 414 -19.00 2.93 7.62
CA VAL A 414 -19.01 3.18 6.18
C VAL A 414 -18.16 2.15 5.42
N ALA A 415 -17.08 1.64 6.03
CA ALA A 415 -16.24 0.63 5.40
C ALA A 415 -16.94 -0.72 5.25
N PHE A 416 -17.72 -1.14 6.26
CA PHE A 416 -18.52 -2.37 6.18
C PHE A 416 -19.65 -2.23 5.15
N ASP A 417 -20.31 -1.08 5.12
CA ASP A 417 -21.36 -0.82 4.13
C ASP A 417 -20.81 -0.78 2.72
N ALA A 418 -19.70 -0.08 2.50
CA ALA A 418 -19.03 -0.04 1.21
C ALA A 418 -18.59 -1.44 0.76
N MET A 419 -18.07 -2.26 1.68
CA MET A 419 -17.76 -3.65 1.39
C MET A 419 -19.00 -4.43 0.99
N ALA A 420 -20.09 -4.36 1.78
CA ALA A 420 -21.31 -5.09 1.51
C ALA A 420 -21.91 -4.68 0.15
N ILE A 421 -21.91 -3.39 -0.17
CA ILE A 421 -22.37 -2.85 -1.46
C ILE A 421 -21.49 -3.34 -2.62
N ALA A 422 -20.17 -3.34 -2.45
CA ALA A 422 -19.23 -3.66 -3.52
C ALA A 422 -19.11 -5.18 -3.79
N THR A 423 -19.32 -6.01 -2.78
CA THR A 423 -18.98 -7.45 -2.85
C THR A 423 -20.16 -8.39 -2.68
N SER A 424 -21.25 -7.96 -2.04
CA SER A 424 -22.44 -8.79 -1.84
C SER A 424 -23.49 -8.55 -2.93
N ARG A 425 -24.35 -9.55 -3.10
CA ARG A 425 -25.52 -9.50 -3.98
C ARG A 425 -26.76 -8.95 -3.29
N LEU A 426 -26.65 -8.53 -2.03
CA LEU A 426 -27.79 -8.15 -1.19
C LEU A 426 -28.50 -6.88 -1.73
N PRO A 427 -29.84 -6.79 -1.56
CA PRO A 427 -30.61 -5.60 -1.92
C PRO A 427 -30.40 -4.48 -0.89
N ILE A 428 -29.25 -3.79 -0.97
CA ILE A 428 -28.91 -2.70 -0.05
C ILE A 428 -29.60 -1.40 -0.50
N SER A 429 -30.31 -0.75 0.41
CA SER A 429 -31.03 0.50 0.15
C SER A 429 -31.03 1.39 1.38
N SER A 430 -31.05 2.71 1.18
CA SER A 430 -31.17 3.69 2.27
C SER A 430 -32.62 3.98 2.67
N SER A 431 -33.59 3.18 2.21
CA SER A 431 -35.00 3.36 2.54
C SER A 431 -35.30 3.02 4.01
N ALA A 432 -36.11 3.84 4.68
CA ALA A 432 -36.58 3.58 6.04
C ALA A 432 -37.55 2.37 6.13
N ALA A 433 -38.01 1.87 4.99
CA ALA A 433 -38.89 0.71 4.89
C ALA A 433 -38.14 -0.64 4.93
N CYS A 434 -36.80 -0.64 4.94
CA CYS A 434 -36.01 -1.86 4.97
C CYS A 434 -36.26 -2.67 6.25
N LEU A 435 -36.56 -3.96 6.06
CA LEU A 435 -36.79 -4.92 7.14
C LEU A 435 -35.51 -5.38 7.82
N TRP A 436 -34.36 -5.26 7.15
CA TRP A 436 -33.07 -5.65 7.71
C TRP A 436 -32.09 -4.48 7.75
N ARG A 437 -31.06 -4.61 8.58
CA ARG A 437 -29.98 -3.63 8.70
C ARG A 437 -28.65 -4.29 9.04
N LEU A 438 -27.58 -3.74 8.49
CA LEU A 438 -26.20 -4.10 8.82
C LEU A 438 -25.75 -3.50 10.16
N GLY A 439 -25.05 -4.27 10.98
CA GLY A 439 -24.54 -3.83 12.29
C GLY A 439 -23.16 -4.41 12.63
N ILE A 440 -22.52 -3.87 13.68
CA ILE A 440 -21.25 -4.36 14.21
C ILE A 440 -21.39 -4.63 15.71
N VAL A 441 -20.81 -5.73 16.19
CA VAL A 441 -20.78 -6.07 17.62
C VAL A 441 -19.90 -5.07 18.37
N GLY A 442 -20.46 -4.41 19.38
CA GLY A 442 -19.73 -3.46 20.24
C GLY A 442 -19.71 -2.02 19.73
N GLY A 443 -20.35 -1.72 18.61
CA GLY A 443 -20.83 -0.35 18.36
C GLY A 443 -21.88 0.01 19.43
N SER A 444 -22.15 1.30 19.58
CA SER A 444 -23.06 1.90 20.60
C SER A 444 -24.49 1.33 20.65
N ASP A 445 -24.81 0.31 19.86
CA ASP A 445 -26.07 -0.45 19.90
C ASP A 445 -26.11 -1.46 21.06
N ARG A 446 -25.04 -1.59 21.87
CA ARG A 446 -25.17 -2.20 23.21
C ARG A 446 -25.92 -1.33 24.22
N GLU A 447 -26.28 -0.09 23.86
CA GLU A 447 -27.14 0.80 24.68
C GLU A 447 -28.43 1.29 23.98
N THR A 448 -28.74 0.90 22.74
CA THR A 448 -29.99 1.30 22.08
C THR A 448 -30.78 0.13 21.52
N ALA A 449 -31.06 -0.84 22.40
CA ALA A 449 -32.34 -1.54 22.36
C ALA A 449 -33.53 -0.57 22.59
N ASN A 450 -33.28 0.68 22.97
CA ASN A 450 -34.27 1.74 23.10
C ASN A 450 -33.74 3.10 22.60
N MET A 451 -34.58 3.79 21.84
CA MET A 451 -34.57 5.23 21.52
C MET A 451 -33.77 5.72 20.30
N ALA A 452 -34.40 5.61 19.13
CA ALA A 452 -35.08 6.76 18.50
C ALA A 452 -36.17 6.23 17.55
N VAL A 453 -37.45 6.43 17.92
CA VAL A 453 -38.66 6.06 17.16
C VAL A 453 -38.88 4.55 16.98
N GLY A 454 -39.37 3.87 18.03
CA GLY A 454 -40.26 2.69 17.93
C GLY A 454 -39.81 1.44 17.17
N GLN A 455 -38.57 1.33 16.69
CA GLN A 455 -38.09 0.18 15.92
C GLN A 455 -37.12 -0.65 16.74
N GLN A 456 -37.60 -1.75 17.30
CA GLN A 456 -36.75 -2.75 17.93
C GLN A 456 -36.12 -3.64 16.85
N TRP A 457 -34.85 -4.01 17.03
CA TRP A 457 -34.10 -4.84 16.09
C TRP A 457 -33.67 -6.16 16.75
N LYS A 458 -33.90 -7.28 16.07
CA LYS A 458 -33.49 -8.62 16.49
C LYS A 458 -32.29 -9.08 15.68
N ILE A 459 -31.29 -9.66 16.33
CA ILE A 459 -30.15 -10.27 15.63
C ILE A 459 -30.62 -11.57 14.97
N VAL A 460 -30.44 -11.67 13.65
CA VAL A 460 -30.77 -12.87 12.87
C VAL A 460 -29.54 -13.61 12.38
N TRP A 461 -28.41 -12.92 12.26
CA TRP A 461 -27.14 -13.54 11.93
C TRP A 461 -25.98 -12.76 12.54
N GLN A 462 -24.93 -13.48 12.92
CA GLN A 462 -23.68 -12.94 13.45
C GLN A 462 -22.49 -13.66 12.83
N SER A 463 -21.43 -12.92 12.50
CA SER A 463 -20.21 -13.53 11.98
C SER A 463 -19.51 -14.39 13.04
N ASN A 464 -19.19 -15.63 12.69
CA ASN A 464 -18.50 -16.58 13.57
C ASN A 464 -17.07 -16.15 13.93
N ALA A 465 -16.42 -15.41 13.02
CA ALA A 465 -15.07 -14.90 13.21
C ALA A 465 -15.06 -13.37 13.18
N GLU A 466 -14.10 -12.80 13.90
CA GLU A 466 -13.73 -11.40 13.77
C GLU A 466 -13.03 -11.17 12.43
N ASP A 467 -13.36 -10.06 11.78
CA ASP A 467 -12.57 -9.59 10.65
C ASP A 467 -11.12 -9.37 11.11
N ARG A 468 -10.15 -9.97 10.42
CA ARG A 468 -8.74 -9.78 10.75
C ARG A 468 -8.27 -8.34 10.54
N ARG A 469 -8.92 -7.55 9.67
CA ARG A 469 -8.51 -6.16 9.41
C ARG A 469 -9.05 -5.20 10.48
N GLY A 470 -10.31 -5.35 10.90
CA GLY A 470 -10.94 -4.47 11.89
C GLY A 470 -11.07 -5.03 13.31
N ARG A 471 -10.83 -6.33 13.53
CA ARG A 471 -11.23 -7.09 14.75
C ARG A 471 -12.70 -6.89 15.12
N GLN A 472 -13.55 -6.69 14.11
CA GLN A 472 -14.98 -6.45 14.26
C GLN A 472 -15.76 -7.71 13.91
N ARG A 473 -16.85 -7.97 14.63
CA ARG A 473 -17.84 -8.97 14.25
C ARG A 473 -19.03 -8.27 13.64
N TYR A 474 -19.56 -8.83 12.57
CA TYR A 474 -20.65 -8.24 11.83
C TYR A 474 -21.98 -8.89 12.20
N LEU A 475 -23.04 -8.10 12.11
CA LEU A 475 -24.40 -8.46 12.46
C LEU A 475 -25.33 -8.18 11.29
N LEU A 476 -26.31 -9.06 11.13
CA LEU A 476 -27.53 -8.77 10.39
C LEU A 476 -28.67 -8.66 11.40
N LEU A 477 -29.32 -7.51 11.37
CA LEU A 477 -30.44 -7.17 12.24
C LEU A 477 -31.73 -7.22 11.43
N GLU A 478 -32.80 -7.68 12.05
CA GLU A 478 -34.14 -7.72 11.50
C GLU A 478 -35.08 -6.85 12.35
N ARG A 479 -35.91 -6.04 11.72
CA ARG A 479 -36.88 -5.17 12.38
C ARG A 479 -38.00 -5.99 13.02
N ILE A 480 -38.18 -5.84 14.33
CA ILE A 480 -39.32 -6.37 15.06
C ILE A 480 -40.53 -5.48 14.74
N GLN A 481 -41.64 -6.10 14.32
CA GLN A 481 -42.91 -5.41 14.09
C GLN A 481 -43.72 -5.30 15.37
#